data_AF-A0AA35R9Q6-F1
#
_entry.id   AF-A0AA35R9Q6-F1
#
_cell.length_a   1.000
_cell.length_b   1.000
_cell.length_c   1.000
_cell.angle_alpha   90.00
_cell.angle_beta   90.00
_cell.angle_gamma   90.00
#
_symmetry.space_group_name_H-M   'P 1'
#
loop_
_entity.id
_entity.type
_entity.pdbx_description
1 polymer ?
#
loop_
_entity_poly.entity_id
_entity_poly.type
_entity_poly.pdbx_seq_one_letter_code
_entity_poly.pdbx_strand_id
1 'polypeptide(L)'
;MLQRMIGAALFNAHTYEEVEADQSALGQAIGVVILVTICGVIGGLVGGIIGDATAKDIILGLCYGLAFGIVRWALWVTVILMVGGGLLRSSGTQTSWSEVGRVLGFAYTPGVLAIFSWVPGVGWLFSVAAFFWTMAAAVMGVRQAMDFEGTGRAILVVVIAGVIGFIPWIILGIIQWLLLN
;
A
#
# COMPACT_ATOMS: atom_id res chain seq x y z
N MET A 1 1.58 1.20 -17.93
CA MET A 1 0.90 1.11 -16.62
C MET A 1 0.33 -0.28 -16.32
N LEU A 2 -0.67 -0.79 -17.05
CA LEU A 2 -1.30 -2.09 -16.69
C LEU A 2 -0.30 -3.27 -16.65
N GLN A 3 0.60 -3.38 -17.63
CA GLN A 3 1.64 -4.42 -17.63
C GLN A 3 2.56 -4.33 -16.40
N ARG A 4 2.91 -3.11 -15.98
CA ARG A 4 3.70 -2.86 -14.76
C ARG A 4 2.95 -3.25 -13.49
N MET A 5 1.64 -3.00 -13.45
CA MET A 5 0.79 -3.46 -12.36
C MET A 5 0.77 -5.00 -12.29
N ILE A 6 0.55 -5.67 -13.41
CA ILE A 6 0.55 -7.15 -13.48
C ILE A 6 1.92 -7.69 -13.05
N GLY A 7 3.01 -7.13 -13.56
CA GLY A 7 4.36 -7.53 -13.19
C GLY A 7 4.64 -7.36 -11.69
N ALA A 8 4.25 -6.23 -11.10
CA ALA A 8 4.37 -6.00 -9.66
C ALA A 8 3.51 -6.97 -8.84
N ALA A 9 2.26 -7.23 -9.24
CA ALA A 9 1.42 -8.21 -8.58
C ALA A 9 1.97 -9.64 -8.69
N LEU A 10 2.72 -9.95 -9.75
CA LEU A 10 3.37 -11.24 -9.96
C LEU A 10 4.83 -11.28 -9.47
N PHE A 11 5.26 -10.30 -8.68
CA PHE A 11 6.61 -10.25 -8.08
C PHE A 11 7.75 -10.22 -9.11
N ASN A 12 7.52 -9.68 -10.30
CA ASN A 12 8.52 -9.61 -11.35
C ASN A 12 9.59 -8.54 -11.01
N ALA A 13 10.82 -9.00 -10.77
CA ALA A 13 11.96 -8.14 -10.44
C ALA A 13 12.23 -7.07 -11.52
N HIS A 14 12.21 -7.45 -12.79
CA HIS A 14 12.43 -6.54 -13.91
C HIS A 14 11.38 -5.41 -13.94
N THR A 15 10.14 -5.70 -13.54
CA THR A 15 9.11 -4.66 -13.45
C THR A 15 9.43 -3.62 -12.38
N TYR A 16 10.01 -4.03 -11.24
CA TYR A 16 10.41 -3.09 -10.19
C TYR A 16 11.61 -2.25 -10.62
N GLU A 17 12.62 -2.86 -11.23
CA GLU A 17 13.79 -2.15 -11.77
C GLU A 17 13.37 -1.15 -12.88
N GLU A 18 12.44 -1.54 -13.75
CA GLU A 18 11.91 -0.67 -14.81
C GLU A 18 11.22 0.58 -14.24
N VAL A 19 10.34 0.43 -13.24
CA VAL A 19 9.61 1.57 -12.65
C VAL A 19 10.47 2.42 -11.72
N GLU A 20 11.50 1.83 -11.14
CA GLU A 20 12.51 2.54 -10.38
C GLU A 20 13.29 3.50 -11.28
N ALA A 21 13.80 3.00 -12.42
CA ALA A 21 14.57 3.78 -13.38
C ALA A 21 13.74 4.82 -14.14
N ASP A 22 12.45 4.57 -14.35
CA ASP A 22 11.56 5.49 -15.05
C ASP A 22 11.07 6.64 -14.15
N GLN A 23 11.76 7.78 -14.20
CA GLN A 23 11.40 8.98 -13.44
C GLN A 23 9.98 9.51 -13.74
N SER A 24 9.41 9.20 -14.91
CA SER A 24 8.05 9.60 -15.28
C SER A 24 6.97 8.72 -14.63
N ALA A 25 7.34 7.57 -14.05
CA ALA A 25 6.39 6.60 -13.52
C ALA A 25 5.80 7.00 -12.16
N LEU A 26 6.23 8.09 -11.53
CA LEU A 26 5.66 8.55 -10.25
C LEU A 26 4.18 8.88 -10.37
N GLY A 27 3.75 9.53 -11.46
CA GLY A 27 2.34 9.79 -11.71
C GLY A 27 1.53 8.49 -11.90
N GLN A 28 2.11 7.48 -12.54
CA GLN A 28 1.48 6.17 -12.68
C GLN A 28 1.34 5.46 -11.33
N ALA A 29 2.38 5.49 -10.50
CA ALA A 29 2.39 4.92 -9.16
C ALA A 29 1.33 5.54 -8.26
N ILE A 30 1.18 6.88 -8.27
CA ILE A 30 0.09 7.57 -7.59
C ILE A 30 -1.27 7.11 -8.14
N GLY A 31 -1.40 6.95 -9.46
CA GLY A 31 -2.60 6.41 -10.09
C GLY A 31 -2.96 5.01 -9.60
N VAL A 32 -1.97 4.12 -9.41
CA VAL A 32 -2.19 2.78 -8.83
C VAL A 32 -2.68 2.89 -7.38
N VAL A 33 -2.07 3.75 -6.57
CA VAL A 33 -2.49 3.97 -5.17
C VAL A 33 -3.92 4.48 -5.09
N ILE A 34 -4.30 5.43 -5.96
CA ILE A 34 -5.67 5.95 -6.06
C ILE A 34 -6.64 4.82 -6.42
N LEU A 35 -6.32 4.04 -7.46
CA LEU A 35 -7.15 2.93 -7.90
C LEU A 35 -7.38 1.91 -6.77
N VAL A 36 -6.32 1.48 -6.11
CA VAL A 36 -6.37 0.52 -5.00
C VAL A 36 -7.17 1.09 -3.83
N THR A 37 -7.03 2.38 -3.55
CA THR A 37 -7.80 3.07 -2.52
C THR A 37 -9.29 3.07 -2.84
N ILE A 38 -9.67 3.36 -4.09
CA ILE A 38 -11.07 3.29 -4.54
C ILE A 38 -11.61 1.86 -4.40
N CYS A 39 -10.85 0.85 -4.82
CA CYS A 39 -11.22 -0.57 -4.66
C CYS A 39 -11.48 -0.91 -3.18
N GLY A 40 -10.60 -0.49 -2.28
CA GLY A 40 -10.75 -0.71 -0.84
C GLY A 40 -11.97 0.01 -0.26
N VAL A 41 -12.23 1.26 -0.67
CA VAL A 41 -13.43 2.00 -0.24
C VAL A 41 -14.70 1.32 -0.74
N ILE A 42 -14.77 0.92 -2.02
CA ILE A 42 -15.93 0.20 -2.56
C ILE A 42 -16.14 -1.13 -1.82
N GLY A 43 -15.07 -1.91 -1.62
CA GLY A 43 -15.15 -3.17 -0.88
C GLY A 43 -15.63 -3.00 0.56
N GLY A 44 -15.21 -1.93 1.24
CA GLY A 44 -15.64 -1.61 2.60
C GLY A 44 -17.06 -1.05 2.70
N LEU A 45 -17.43 -0.11 1.82
CA LEU A 45 -18.76 0.51 1.81
C LEU A 45 -19.87 -0.51 1.47
N VAL A 46 -19.60 -1.43 0.55
CA VAL A 46 -20.60 -2.46 0.17
C VAL A 46 -20.58 -3.63 1.18
N GLY A 47 -19.50 -3.85 1.95
CA GLY A 47 -19.45 -4.91 2.97
C GLY A 47 -20.02 -4.51 4.34
N GLY A 48 -19.86 -3.24 4.74
CA GLY A 48 -20.31 -2.73 6.05
C GLY A 48 -21.64 -1.99 6.02
N ILE A 49 -22.18 -1.68 4.83
CA ILE A 49 -23.28 -0.71 4.70
C ILE A 49 -24.43 -1.13 3.78
N ILE A 50 -24.64 -2.44 3.57
CA ILE A 50 -25.91 -2.90 2.98
C ILE A 50 -26.98 -2.83 4.07
N GLY A 51 -27.56 -1.64 4.21
CA GLY A 51 -28.70 -1.31 5.05
C GLY A 51 -29.05 0.18 4.94
N ASP A 52 -28.18 1.06 5.47
CA ASP A 52 -28.54 2.46 5.76
C ASP A 52 -27.53 3.52 5.24
N ALA A 53 -26.62 3.19 4.31
CA ALA A 53 -25.67 4.16 3.77
C ALA A 53 -26.38 5.28 3.01
N THR A 54 -26.18 6.53 3.41
CA THR A 54 -26.65 7.67 2.60
C THR A 54 -25.63 7.99 1.50
N ALA A 55 -26.07 8.65 0.43
CA ALA A 55 -25.17 9.17 -0.61
C ALA A 55 -24.08 10.08 -0.03
N LYS A 56 -24.38 10.78 1.07
CA LYS A 56 -23.42 11.62 1.80
C LYS A 56 -22.30 10.78 2.43
N ASP A 57 -22.64 9.65 3.05
CA ASP A 57 -21.65 8.77 3.68
C ASP A 57 -20.70 8.15 2.67
N ILE A 58 -21.22 7.78 1.49
CA ILE A 58 -20.42 7.27 0.37
C ILE A 58 -19.45 8.34 -0.14
N ILE A 59 -19.93 9.57 -0.36
CA ILE A 59 -19.09 10.68 -0.84
C ILE A 59 -18.02 11.03 0.19
N LEU A 60 -18.38 11.14 1.47
CA LEU A 60 -17.43 11.41 2.53
C LEU A 60 -16.41 10.28 2.65
N GLY A 61 -16.84 9.02 2.61
CA GLY A 61 -15.98 7.85 2.62
C GLY A 61 -14.96 7.83 1.47
N LEU A 62 -15.38 8.21 0.27
CA LEU A 62 -14.47 8.35 -0.88
C LEU A 62 -13.48 9.51 -0.70
N CYS A 63 -13.96 10.68 -0.28
CA CYS A 63 -13.10 11.86 -0.05
C CYS A 63 -12.02 11.59 1.01
N TYR A 64 -12.44 11.09 2.17
CA TYR A 64 -11.51 10.70 3.24
C TYR A 64 -10.62 9.56 2.78
N GLY A 65 -11.19 8.51 2.18
CA GLY A 65 -10.45 7.35 1.69
C GLY A 65 -9.31 7.74 0.74
N LEU A 66 -9.59 8.57 -0.26
CA LEU A 66 -8.58 9.04 -1.23
C LEU A 66 -7.49 9.90 -0.58
N ALA A 67 -7.88 10.89 0.23
CA ALA A 67 -6.92 11.76 0.90
C ALA A 67 -6.01 10.97 1.85
N PHE A 68 -6.60 10.11 2.69
CA PHE A 68 -5.84 9.27 3.60
C PHE A 68 -5.03 8.19 2.87
N GLY A 69 -5.52 7.65 1.76
CA GLY A 69 -4.84 6.61 0.99
C GLY A 69 -3.49 7.07 0.45
N ILE A 70 -3.47 8.26 -0.17
CA ILE A 70 -2.24 8.87 -0.70
C ILE A 70 -1.29 9.25 0.43
N VAL A 71 -1.80 9.93 1.48
CA VAL A 71 -0.97 10.34 2.63
C VAL A 71 -0.37 9.13 3.32
N ARG A 72 -1.16 8.07 3.56
CA ARG A 72 -0.70 6.82 4.18
C ARG A 72 0.38 6.14 3.35
N TRP A 73 0.21 6.07 2.04
CA TRP A 73 1.24 5.54 1.15
C TRP A 73 2.53 6.38 1.22
N ALA A 74 2.43 7.71 1.15
CA ALA A 74 3.58 8.60 1.23
C ALA A 74 4.32 8.50 2.57
N LEU A 75 3.58 8.38 3.68
CA LEU A 75 4.15 8.11 5.00
C LEU A 75 4.85 6.75 5.04
N TRP A 76 4.24 5.71 4.47
CA TRP A 76 4.84 4.39 4.45
C TRP A 76 6.12 4.32 3.61
N VAL A 77 6.17 4.98 2.45
CA VAL A 77 7.39 5.18 1.64
C VAL A 77 8.49 5.82 2.51
N THR A 78 8.14 6.86 3.25
CA THR A 78 9.07 7.57 4.14
C THR A 78 9.60 6.67 5.24
N VAL A 79 8.73 5.90 5.90
CA VAL A 79 9.14 4.96 6.95
C VAL A 79 10.04 3.86 6.37
N ILE A 80 9.72 3.32 5.19
CA ILE A 80 10.56 2.32 4.52
C ILE A 80 11.95 2.90 4.24
N LEU A 81 12.07 4.13 3.73
CA LEU A 81 13.36 4.79 3.53
C LEU A 81 14.14 4.98 4.82
N MET A 82 13.48 5.42 5.90
CA MET A 82 14.13 5.61 7.20
C MET A 82 14.65 4.29 7.77
N VAL A 83 13.86 3.22 7.67
CA VAL A 83 14.22 1.90 8.19
C VAL A 83 15.26 1.23 7.30
N GLY A 84 15.04 1.16 5.98
CA GLY A 84 15.90 0.44 5.04
C GLY A 84 17.13 1.22 4.57
N GLY A 85 16.99 2.51 4.28
CA GLY A 85 18.09 3.39 3.87
C GLY A 85 18.89 3.96 5.05
N GLY A 86 18.32 3.92 6.26
CA GLY A 86 18.98 4.35 7.50
C GLY A 86 19.41 3.17 8.37
N LEU A 87 18.48 2.62 9.16
CA LEU A 87 18.76 1.64 10.22
C LEU A 87 19.30 0.30 9.69
N LEU A 88 18.88 -0.13 8.52
CA LEU A 88 19.22 -1.42 7.89
C LEU A 88 20.03 -1.26 6.60
N ARG A 89 20.71 -0.12 6.44
CA ARG A 89 21.46 0.23 5.23
C ARG A 89 22.51 -0.83 4.91
N SER A 90 22.62 -1.21 3.64
CA SER A 90 23.72 -2.03 3.12
C SER A 90 24.78 -1.15 2.43
N SER A 91 25.99 -1.68 2.21
CA SER A 91 27.13 -0.95 1.62
C SER A 91 26.91 -0.47 0.16
N GLY A 92 25.76 -0.75 -0.46
CA GLY A 92 25.37 -0.26 -1.78
C GLY A 92 24.10 0.59 -1.83
N THR A 93 23.35 0.72 -0.73
CA THR A 93 22.01 1.34 -0.78
C THR A 93 22.10 2.85 -1.03
N GLN A 94 21.74 3.28 -2.25
CA GLN A 94 21.50 4.66 -2.66
C GLN A 94 20.12 4.73 -3.27
N THR A 95 19.13 5.19 -2.52
CA THR A 95 17.76 5.29 -3.01
C THR A 95 17.13 6.61 -2.56
N SER A 96 16.30 7.16 -3.42
CA SER A 96 15.56 8.40 -3.19
C SER A 96 14.12 8.10 -2.85
N TRP A 97 13.45 9.11 -2.26
CA TRP A 97 12.03 9.00 -1.97
C TRP A 97 11.18 8.71 -3.21
N SER A 98 11.55 9.31 -4.34
CA SER A 98 10.81 9.14 -5.59
C SER A 98 10.93 7.72 -6.16
N GLU A 99 12.10 7.08 -6.03
CA GLU A 99 12.37 5.72 -6.50
C GLU A 99 11.56 4.71 -5.68
N VAL A 100 11.71 4.74 -4.36
CA VAL A 100 10.93 3.87 -3.46
C VAL A 100 9.43 4.14 -3.58
N GLY A 101 9.04 5.40 -3.75
CA GLY A 101 7.66 5.78 -4.04
C GLY A 101 7.12 5.07 -5.27
N ARG A 102 7.80 5.18 -6.42
CA ARG A 102 7.38 4.51 -7.67
C ARG A 102 7.21 3.01 -7.47
N VAL A 103 8.21 2.35 -6.92
CA VAL A 103 8.23 0.91 -6.68
C VAL A 103 7.08 0.49 -5.76
N LEU A 104 6.92 1.15 -4.61
CA LEU A 104 5.87 0.80 -3.65
C LEU A 104 4.46 1.13 -4.13
N GLY A 105 4.29 2.20 -4.93
CA GLY A 105 3.01 2.50 -5.56
C GLY A 105 2.57 1.42 -6.53
N PHE A 106 3.50 0.82 -7.30
CA PHE A 106 3.18 -0.36 -8.10
C PHE A 106 3.00 -1.62 -7.24
N ALA A 107 3.75 -1.78 -6.15
CA ALA A 107 3.60 -2.89 -5.20
C ALA A 107 2.22 -2.89 -4.50
N TYR A 108 1.49 -1.77 -4.50
CA TYR A 108 0.10 -1.69 -4.02
C TYR A 108 -0.90 -2.44 -4.92
N THR A 109 -0.53 -2.81 -6.15
CA THR A 109 -1.44 -3.42 -7.14
C THR A 109 -2.29 -4.58 -6.59
N PRO A 110 -1.75 -5.55 -5.82
CA PRO A 110 -2.56 -6.64 -5.28
C PRO A 110 -3.75 -6.16 -4.43
N GLY A 111 -3.65 -4.96 -3.85
CA GLY A 111 -4.72 -4.29 -3.11
C GLY A 111 -6.00 -4.07 -3.91
N VAL A 112 -5.97 -4.11 -5.25
CA VAL A 112 -7.18 -4.09 -6.10
C VAL A 112 -8.14 -5.23 -5.71
N LEU A 113 -7.62 -6.37 -5.23
CA LEU A 113 -8.42 -7.50 -4.77
C LEU A 113 -9.39 -7.14 -3.64
N ALA A 114 -9.10 -6.09 -2.87
CA ALA A 114 -9.98 -5.59 -1.81
C ALA A 114 -11.35 -5.09 -2.33
N ILE A 115 -11.52 -4.91 -3.65
CA ILE A 115 -12.84 -4.64 -4.21
C ILE A 115 -13.83 -5.75 -3.90
N PHE A 116 -13.40 -7.01 -3.73
CA PHE A 116 -14.28 -8.14 -3.42
C PHE A 116 -14.62 -8.27 -1.93
N SER A 117 -14.14 -7.36 -1.09
CA SER A 117 -14.36 -7.41 0.35
C SER A 117 -15.82 -7.18 0.77
N TRP A 118 -16.68 -6.82 -0.17
CA TRP A 118 -18.11 -6.65 0.08
C TRP A 118 -18.90 -7.95 0.17
N VAL A 119 -18.33 -9.07 -0.29
CA VAL A 119 -19.07 -10.35 -0.35
C VAL A 119 -19.37 -10.82 1.08
N PRO A 120 -20.64 -11.04 1.47
CA PRO A 120 -20.98 -11.47 2.82
C PRO A 120 -20.32 -12.80 3.20
N GLY A 121 -19.85 -12.92 4.44
CA GLY A 121 -19.24 -14.13 5.00
C GLY A 121 -17.81 -14.43 4.54
N VAL A 122 -17.43 -14.04 3.31
CA VAL A 122 -16.10 -14.34 2.73
C VAL A 122 -15.28 -13.10 2.36
N GLY A 123 -15.87 -11.91 2.38
CA GLY A 123 -15.22 -10.64 2.02
C GLY A 123 -13.92 -10.36 2.78
N TRP A 124 -13.88 -10.73 4.06
CA TRP A 124 -12.70 -10.60 4.90
C TRP A 124 -11.50 -11.40 4.37
N LEU A 125 -11.73 -12.55 3.69
CA LEU A 125 -10.67 -13.35 3.09
C LEU A 125 -9.98 -12.58 1.95
N PHE A 126 -10.75 -11.85 1.14
CA PHE A 126 -10.19 -11.01 0.08
C PHE A 126 -9.36 -9.86 0.65
N SER A 127 -9.80 -9.21 1.73
CA SER A 127 -9.01 -8.20 2.43
C SER A 127 -7.69 -8.75 2.97
N VAL A 128 -7.75 -9.93 3.61
CA VAL A 128 -6.57 -10.60 4.18
C VAL A 128 -5.60 -11.01 3.06
N ALA A 129 -6.11 -11.61 1.98
CA ALA A 129 -5.31 -11.99 0.83
C ALA A 129 -4.65 -10.75 0.18
N ALA A 130 -5.42 -9.68 -0.03
CA ALA A 130 -4.92 -8.43 -0.58
C ALA A 130 -3.80 -7.83 0.29
N PHE A 131 -3.97 -7.85 1.61
CA PHE A 131 -2.96 -7.36 2.55
C PHE A 131 -1.65 -8.15 2.45
N PHE A 132 -1.70 -9.47 2.62
CA PHE A 132 -0.48 -10.30 2.58
C PHE A 132 0.19 -10.30 1.21
N TRP A 133 -0.60 -10.28 0.13
CA TRP A 133 -0.07 -10.17 -1.22
C TRP A 133 0.62 -8.82 -1.44
N THR A 134 0.02 -7.72 -0.98
CA THR A 134 0.65 -6.39 -1.06
C THR A 134 1.94 -6.32 -0.25
N MET A 135 1.98 -6.93 0.95
CA MET A 135 3.20 -7.01 1.75
C MET A 135 4.29 -7.82 1.05
N ALA A 136 3.95 -8.98 0.45
CA ALA A 136 4.89 -9.76 -0.34
C ALA A 136 5.43 -8.98 -1.56
N ALA A 137 4.55 -8.23 -2.23
CA ALA A 137 4.93 -7.40 -3.37
C ALA A 137 5.87 -6.27 -2.94
N ALA A 138 5.60 -5.66 -1.79
CA ALA A 138 6.45 -4.64 -1.23
C ALA A 138 7.81 -5.18 -0.79
N VAL A 139 7.89 -6.40 -0.26
CA VAL A 139 9.19 -7.06 0.04
C VAL A 139 10.03 -7.18 -1.22
N MET A 140 9.42 -7.64 -2.32
CA MET A 140 10.14 -7.77 -3.59
C MET A 140 10.53 -6.42 -4.17
N GLY A 141 9.63 -5.43 -4.12
CA GLY A 141 9.91 -4.07 -4.55
C GLY A 141 11.04 -3.42 -3.75
N VAL A 142 10.96 -3.43 -2.41
CA VAL A 142 11.99 -2.87 -1.52
C VAL A 142 13.34 -3.55 -1.73
N ARG A 143 13.34 -4.86 -1.97
CA ARG A 143 14.58 -5.57 -2.27
C ARG A 143 15.27 -4.99 -3.51
N GLN A 144 14.53 -4.72 -4.58
CA GLN A 144 15.10 -4.12 -5.79
C GLN A 144 15.47 -2.65 -5.56
N ALA A 145 14.55 -1.84 -5.06
CA ALA A 145 14.73 -0.40 -4.89
C ALA A 145 15.86 0.01 -3.93
N MET A 146 16.33 -0.90 -3.07
CA MET A 146 17.39 -0.65 -2.10
C MET A 146 18.66 -1.47 -2.37
N ASP A 147 18.70 -2.18 -3.49
CA ASP A 147 19.79 -3.06 -3.91
C ASP A 147 20.17 -4.08 -2.83
N PHE A 148 19.17 -4.69 -2.18
CA PHE A 148 19.43 -5.69 -1.15
C PHE A 148 19.79 -7.04 -1.76
N GLU A 149 21.01 -7.52 -1.47
CA GLU A 149 21.51 -8.84 -1.89
C GLU A 149 20.56 -9.99 -1.47
N GLY A 150 19.96 -9.90 -0.27
CA GLY A 150 19.09 -10.91 0.30
C GLY A 150 17.69 -10.40 0.69
N THR A 151 16.68 -11.25 0.51
CA THR A 151 15.27 -10.96 0.82
C THR A 151 15.01 -10.75 2.33
N GLY A 152 15.85 -11.30 3.21
CA GLY A 152 15.67 -11.19 4.67
C GLY A 152 15.67 -9.75 5.18
N ARG A 153 16.55 -8.89 4.63
CA ARG A 153 16.57 -7.45 4.96
C ARG A 153 15.29 -6.75 4.50
N ALA A 154 14.84 -7.03 3.27
CA ALA A 154 13.60 -6.47 2.74
C ALA A 154 12.37 -6.85 3.58
N ILE A 155 12.29 -8.12 4.00
CA ILE A 155 11.24 -8.59 4.92
C ILE A 155 11.27 -7.78 6.22
N LEU A 156 12.44 -7.63 6.84
CA LEU A 156 12.57 -6.89 8.09
C LEU A 156 12.15 -5.42 7.94
N VAL A 157 12.57 -4.75 6.86
CA VAL A 157 12.17 -3.37 6.54
C VAL A 157 10.66 -3.27 6.39
N VAL A 158 10.04 -4.13 5.58
CA VAL A 158 8.59 -4.08 5.32
C VAL A 158 7.79 -4.41 6.57
N VAL A 159 8.22 -5.37 7.39
CA VAL A 159 7.54 -5.71 8.65
C VAL A 159 7.63 -4.57 9.65
N ILE A 160 8.83 -4.01 9.89
CA ILE A 160 9.00 -2.87 10.81
C ILE A 160 8.19 -1.67 10.32
N ALA A 161 8.28 -1.33 9.02
CA ALA A 161 7.54 -0.22 8.45
C ALA A 161 6.03 -0.46 8.47
N GLY A 162 5.59 -1.70 8.29
CA GLY A 162 4.20 -2.11 8.45
C GLY A 162 3.69 -1.85 9.86
N VAL A 163 4.41 -2.34 10.88
CA VAL A 163 4.07 -2.12 12.30
C VAL A 163 3.99 -0.63 12.64
N ILE A 164 4.99 0.15 12.23
CA ILE A 164 4.98 1.62 12.43
C ILE A 164 3.80 2.25 11.67
N GLY A 165 3.53 1.79 10.45
CA GLY A 165 2.43 2.26 9.61
C GLY A 165 1.04 1.98 10.17
N PHE A 166 0.89 1.01 11.08
CA PHE A 166 -0.38 0.76 11.79
C PHE A 166 -0.64 1.74 12.94
N ILE A 167 0.38 2.41 13.47
CA ILE A 167 0.23 3.31 14.64
C ILE A 167 -0.81 4.43 14.40
N PRO A 168 -0.79 5.17 13.27
CA PRO A 168 -1.81 6.19 13.01
C PRO A 168 -3.23 5.62 12.97
N TRP A 169 -3.41 4.41 12.45
CA TRP A 169 -4.73 3.77 12.37
C TRP A 169 -5.24 3.38 13.75
N ILE A 170 -4.37 2.83 14.61
CA ILE A 170 -4.69 2.52 16.02
C ILE A 170 -5.11 3.80 16.77
N ILE A 171 -4.35 4.89 16.62
CA ILE A 171 -4.65 6.17 17.27
C ILE A 171 -6.01 6.71 16.82
N LEU A 172 -6.31 6.68 15.52
CA LEU A 172 -7.59 7.12 15.00
C LEU A 172 -8.75 6.25 15.52
N GLY A 173 -8.56 4.94 15.60
CA GLY A 173 -9.54 4.03 16.19
C GLY A 173 -9.84 4.34 17.67
N ILE A 174 -8.80 4.66 18.46
CA ILE A 174 -8.96 5.08 19.87
C ILE A 174 -9.70 6.40 19.96
N ILE A 175 -9.33 7.40 19.14
CA ILE A 175 -10.01 8.71 19.12
C ILE A 175 -11.49 8.55 18.77
N GLN A 176 -11.79 7.78 17.71
CA GLN A 176 -13.16 7.54 17.30
C GLN A 176 -13.97 6.85 18.41
N TRP A 177 -13.38 5.85 19.09
CA TRP A 177 -14.02 5.18 20.21
C TRP A 177 -14.31 6.15 21.37
N LEU A 178 -13.33 7.00 21.75
CA LEU A 178 -13.51 8.01 22.80
C LEU A 178 -14.54 9.10 22.47
N LEU A 179 -14.81 9.36 21.20
CA LEU A 179 -15.82 10.34 20.77
C LEU A 179 -17.24 9.77 20.78
N LEU A 180 -17.38 8.44 20.77
CA LEU A 180 -18.66 7.73 20.69
C LEU A 180 -19.14 7.15 22.03
N ASN A 181 -18.27 7.15 23.06
CA ASN A 181 -18.50 6.61 24.41
C ASN A 181 -18.16 7.63 25.49
#